data_AF-A0A8J6E739-F1
#
_entry.id   AF-A0A8J6E739-F1
#
_cell.length_a   1.000
_cell.length_b   1.000
_cell.length_c   1.000
_cell.angle_alpha   90.00
_cell.angle_beta   90.00
_cell.angle_gamma   90.00
#
_symmetry.space_group_name_H-M   'P 1'
#
loop_
_entity.id
_entity.type
_entity.pdbx_description
1 polymer ?
#
loop_
_entity_poly.entity_id
_entity_poly.type
_entity_poly.pdbx_seq_one_letter_code
_entity_poly.pdbx_strand_id
1 'polypeptide(L)'
;METRTPATEQAYITLRKFNERLIKNLERNDRIWRNAHSERFGDMLNFIDHYQSDLIRWLRNVKTVLRDLRDQKLLTQEQYDDVMEKPINRKKMEELCDVISHWEDAGKYKAYITLRKYNQKIITDWEMEDTVYRNSQSGCFWDHFVNRHRSHLINNIKEVNPVVDDLRTNHFLNEKEYRGLQAVTTPEDKMKHLFYIFWHKCDTVKDQFYISFWRYNYTVIDRLEKSEKLRKISIAEDRVLGENIHRLKKIKQVLHPVIDDLFFESLLTGEECDYMMEMSDMEYWERGLYTIIRDWDEDDKQKVYRSIADNLQTWEESSRLQNGDHLVSDECSKSEQTNKQPDHVMGMSQAKDKMLRLYCIISGFNDKEEFFRTLYKQSRSVTNNLKMLEDESKPQEDASCWNQLV
;
A
#
# COMPACT_ATOMS: atom_id res chain seq x y z
N MET A 1 5.99 70.68 11.25
CA MET A 1 5.82 69.42 10.50
C MET A 1 7.22 68.86 10.29
N GLU A 2 7.62 67.91 11.14
CA GLU A 2 8.95 67.28 11.01
C GLU A 2 8.95 66.35 9.80
N THR A 3 9.80 66.65 8.83
CA THR A 3 9.98 65.85 7.63
C THR A 3 10.73 64.57 8.01
N ARG A 4 10.09 63.41 7.81
CA ARG A 4 10.74 62.11 7.98
C ARG A 4 11.94 62.03 7.05
N THR A 5 13.09 61.64 7.60
CA THR A 5 14.31 61.44 6.81
C THR A 5 14.11 60.28 5.83
N PRO A 6 14.74 60.30 4.64
CA PRO A 6 14.65 59.19 3.68
C PRO A 6 15.00 57.82 4.29
N ALA A 7 15.90 57.80 5.28
CA ALA A 7 16.28 56.60 6.02
C ALA A 7 15.13 56.02 6.88
N THR A 8 14.35 56.88 7.53
CA THR A 8 13.20 56.43 8.35
C THR A 8 12.06 55.92 7.48
N GLU A 9 11.85 56.52 6.30
CA GLU A 9 10.86 56.04 5.33
C GLU A 9 11.25 54.66 4.75
N GLN A 10 12.53 54.46 4.41
CA GLN A 10 13.02 53.18 3.91
C GLN A 10 12.94 52.06 4.97
N ALA A 11 13.21 52.39 6.25
CA ALA A 11 13.05 51.45 7.35
C ALA A 11 11.58 51.04 7.53
N TYR A 12 10.64 52.00 7.43
CA TYR A 12 9.22 51.73 7.52
C TYR A 12 8.72 50.81 6.39
N ILE A 13 9.13 51.07 5.15
CA ILE A 13 8.79 50.22 3.99
C ILE A 13 9.32 48.79 4.18
N THR A 14 10.53 48.64 4.71
CA THR A 14 11.15 47.33 4.93
C THR A 14 10.41 46.54 6.01
N LEU A 15 10.07 47.17 7.13
CA LEU A 15 9.28 46.55 8.20
C LEU A 15 7.88 46.16 7.74
N ARG A 16 7.22 47.00 6.94
CA ARG A 16 5.92 46.68 6.35
C ARG A 16 5.98 45.43 5.47
N LYS A 17 6.97 45.35 4.57
CA LYS A 17 7.17 44.18 3.70
C LYS A 17 7.47 42.91 4.50
N PHE A 18 8.22 43.02 5.60
CA PHE A 18 8.48 41.90 6.50
C PHE A 18 7.19 41.41 7.18
N ASN A 19 6.38 42.32 7.73
CA ASN A 19 5.09 41.98 8.34
C ASN A 19 4.12 41.35 7.34
N GLU A 20 4.04 41.86 6.12
CA GLU A 20 3.20 41.28 5.06
C GLU A 20 3.62 39.86 4.69
N ARG A 21 4.94 39.56 4.69
CA ARG A 21 5.46 38.20 4.48
C ARG A 21 5.13 37.29 5.65
N LEU A 22 5.26 37.77 6.88
CA LEU A 22 4.94 37.01 8.09
C LEU A 22 3.46 36.62 8.12
N ILE A 23 2.56 37.56 7.81
CA ILE A 23 1.11 37.32 7.74
C ILE A 23 0.81 36.27 6.67
N LYS A 24 1.35 36.40 5.45
CA LYS A 24 1.16 35.41 4.37
C LYS A 24 1.66 34.01 4.76
N ASN A 25 2.78 33.92 5.49
CA ASN A 25 3.29 32.63 5.95
C ASN A 25 2.41 32.02 7.05
N LEU A 26 1.87 32.83 7.96
CA LEU A 26 0.91 32.37 8.97
C LEU A 26 -0.39 31.88 8.32
N GLU A 27 -0.92 32.60 7.34
CA GLU A 27 -2.10 32.17 6.57
C GLU A 27 -1.83 30.89 5.77
N ARG A 28 -0.64 30.74 5.20
CA ARG A 28 -0.24 29.52 4.49
C ARG A 28 -0.11 28.34 5.45
N ASN A 29 0.50 28.54 6.62
CA ASN A 29 0.62 27.50 7.64
C ASN A 29 -0.73 27.12 8.23
N ASP A 30 -1.63 28.09 8.46
CA ASP A 30 -3.00 27.84 8.89
C ASP A 30 -3.79 27.08 7.82
N ARG A 31 -3.59 27.39 6.54
CA ARG A 31 -4.20 26.63 5.43
C ARG A 31 -3.64 25.22 5.31
N ILE A 32 -2.33 25.03 5.50
CA ILE A 32 -1.70 23.70 5.54
C ILE A 32 -2.20 22.90 6.75
N TRP A 33 -2.31 23.54 7.92
CA TRP A 33 -2.88 22.93 9.12
C TRP A 33 -4.33 22.53 8.92
N ARG A 34 -5.15 23.44 8.36
CA ARG A 34 -6.55 23.17 8.02
C ARG A 34 -6.67 22.05 7.00
N ASN A 35 -5.84 22.01 5.95
CA ASN A 35 -5.90 20.97 4.92
C ASN A 35 -5.40 19.61 5.43
N ALA A 36 -4.28 19.57 6.14
CA ALA A 36 -3.74 18.34 6.73
C ALA A 36 -4.65 17.75 7.81
N HIS A 37 -5.40 18.61 8.50
CA HIS A 37 -6.43 18.16 9.43
C HIS A 37 -7.81 18.05 8.77
N SER A 38 -8.04 18.53 7.54
CA SER A 38 -9.38 18.58 6.90
C SER A 38 -9.94 17.19 6.64
N GLU A 39 -9.09 16.23 6.29
CA GLU A 39 -9.52 14.83 6.13
C GLU A 39 -9.96 14.25 7.48
N ARG A 40 -9.16 14.49 8.53
CA ARG A 40 -9.47 14.02 9.89
C ARG A 40 -10.61 14.80 10.56
N PHE A 41 -10.77 16.08 10.23
CA PHE A 41 -11.86 16.95 10.68
C PHE A 41 -13.15 16.55 9.97
N GLY A 42 -13.14 16.32 8.65
CA GLY A 42 -14.31 15.82 7.92
C GLY A 42 -14.87 14.54 8.53
N ASP A 43 -13.99 13.64 8.96
CA ASP A 43 -14.37 12.40 9.64
C ASP A 43 -14.97 12.63 11.02
N MET A 44 -14.41 13.57 11.80
CA MET A 44 -14.98 13.96 13.10
C MET A 44 -16.30 14.73 12.98
N LEU A 45 -16.47 15.49 11.89
CA LEU A 45 -17.68 16.27 11.62
C LEU A 45 -18.84 15.35 11.26
N ASN A 46 -18.57 14.29 10.51
CA ASN A 46 -19.55 13.26 10.16
C ASN A 46 -19.71 12.20 11.26
N PHE A 47 -18.87 12.18 12.30
CA PHE A 47 -18.92 11.17 13.35
C PHE A 47 -20.30 11.09 14.02
N ILE A 48 -20.88 12.24 14.37
CA ILE A 48 -22.17 12.28 15.07
C ILE A 48 -23.29 11.76 14.18
N ASP A 49 -23.24 12.10 12.89
CA ASP A 49 -24.21 11.66 11.89
C ASP A 49 -24.04 10.15 11.61
N HIS A 50 -22.80 9.66 11.54
CA HIS A 50 -22.48 8.25 11.31
C HIS A 50 -22.87 7.34 12.49
N TYR A 51 -22.60 7.79 13.72
CA TYR A 51 -22.83 7.02 14.95
C TYR A 51 -24.13 7.38 15.66
N GLN A 52 -25.07 8.07 15.01
CA GLN A 52 -26.32 8.51 15.63
C GLN A 52 -27.08 7.37 16.32
N SER A 53 -27.22 6.23 15.66
CA SER A 53 -27.93 5.06 16.21
C SER A 53 -27.24 4.51 17.46
N ASP A 54 -25.91 4.47 17.45
CA ASP A 54 -25.11 3.97 18.57
C ASP A 54 -25.07 4.95 19.74
N LEU A 55 -24.95 6.25 19.46
CA LEU A 55 -25.09 7.32 20.44
C LEU A 55 -26.45 7.23 21.15
N ILE A 56 -27.56 7.09 20.40
CA ILE A 56 -28.90 6.95 20.97
C ILE A 56 -29.02 5.69 21.86
N ARG A 57 -28.38 4.60 21.44
CA ARG A 57 -28.48 3.31 22.13
C ARG A 57 -27.64 3.22 23.40
N TRP A 58 -26.43 3.78 23.39
CA TRP A 58 -25.42 3.48 24.40
C TRP A 58 -25.12 4.63 25.35
N LEU A 59 -25.45 5.88 25.00
CA LEU A 59 -25.07 7.03 25.81
C LEU A 59 -25.99 7.17 27.05
N ARG A 60 -25.43 6.95 28.24
CA ARG A 60 -26.18 7.06 29.51
C ARG A 60 -26.09 8.47 30.13
N ASN A 61 -25.05 9.22 29.81
CA ASN A 61 -24.70 10.51 30.43
C ASN A 61 -25.24 11.74 29.66
N VAL A 62 -26.44 11.62 29.07
CA VAL A 62 -26.99 12.66 28.17
C VAL A 62 -27.20 13.99 28.90
N LYS A 63 -27.66 13.97 30.16
CA LYS A 63 -27.92 15.20 30.94
C LYS A 63 -26.65 16.03 31.19
N THR A 64 -25.51 15.38 31.47
CA THR A 64 -24.25 16.09 31.72
C THR A 64 -23.68 16.66 30.43
N VAL A 65 -23.84 15.95 29.31
CA VAL A 65 -23.48 16.44 27.97
C VAL A 65 -24.31 17.68 27.63
N LEU A 66 -25.64 17.61 27.75
CA LEU A 66 -26.54 18.73 27.47
C LEU A 66 -26.19 19.99 28.27
N ARG A 67 -25.88 19.83 29.57
CA ARG A 67 -25.48 20.95 30.42
C ARG A 67 -24.18 21.61 29.92
N ASP A 68 -23.16 20.81 29.58
CA ASP A 68 -21.88 21.32 29.10
C ASP A 68 -22.03 21.99 27.71
N LEU A 69 -22.87 21.44 26.82
CA LEU A 69 -23.18 22.04 25.53
C LEU A 69 -23.90 23.39 25.67
N ARG A 70 -24.84 23.50 26.61
CA ARG A 70 -25.51 24.77 26.94
C ARG A 70 -24.53 25.78 27.55
N ASP A 71 -23.68 25.35 28.49
CA ASP A 71 -22.70 26.21 29.14
C ASP A 71 -21.67 26.76 28.11
N GLN A 72 -21.36 25.98 27.07
CA GLN A 72 -20.55 26.39 25.92
C GLN A 72 -21.31 27.28 24.90
N LYS A 73 -22.58 27.61 25.15
CA LYS A 73 -23.49 28.37 24.28
C LYS A 73 -23.70 27.73 22.90
N LEU A 74 -23.64 26.41 22.82
CA LEU A 74 -23.94 25.66 21.61
C LEU A 74 -25.43 25.32 21.49
N LEU A 75 -26.10 25.14 22.63
CA LEU A 75 -27.55 25.04 22.71
C LEU A 75 -28.13 26.36 23.22
N THR A 76 -29.22 26.81 22.61
CA THR A 76 -30.05 27.86 23.22
C THR A 76 -30.75 27.31 24.46
N GLN A 77 -31.24 28.19 25.34
CA GLN A 77 -31.97 27.77 26.53
C GLN A 77 -33.24 26.99 26.15
N GLU A 78 -33.95 27.44 25.11
CA GLU A 78 -35.14 26.76 24.56
C GLU A 78 -34.82 25.35 24.05
N GLN A 79 -33.80 25.20 23.20
CA GLN A 79 -33.36 23.88 22.72
C GLN A 79 -32.95 22.95 23.86
N TYR A 80 -32.27 23.48 24.89
CA TYR A 80 -31.89 22.70 26.06
C TYR A 80 -33.13 22.21 26.83
N ASP A 81 -34.11 23.10 27.06
CA ASP A 81 -35.34 22.77 27.77
C ASP A 81 -36.18 21.76 26.99
N ASP A 82 -36.36 21.95 25.68
CA ASP A 82 -37.08 21.03 24.78
C ASP A 82 -36.50 19.61 24.82
N VAL A 83 -35.17 19.49 24.74
CA VAL A 83 -34.49 18.19 24.85
C VAL A 83 -34.63 17.64 26.27
N MET A 84 -34.60 18.48 27.30
CA MET A 84 -34.71 18.05 28.69
C MET A 84 -36.12 17.60 29.09
N GLU A 85 -37.16 18.08 28.44
CA GLU A 85 -38.55 17.65 28.67
C GLU A 85 -38.82 16.21 28.23
N LYS A 86 -38.02 15.65 27.31
CA LYS A 86 -38.24 14.26 26.87
C LYS A 86 -38.09 13.29 28.05
N PRO A 87 -38.96 12.28 28.20
CA PRO A 87 -39.05 11.48 29.42
C PRO A 87 -37.88 10.51 29.63
N ILE A 88 -37.21 10.08 28.55
CA ILE A 88 -36.17 9.03 28.59
C ILE A 88 -34.90 9.49 27.88
N ASN A 89 -33.72 9.12 28.42
CA ASN A 89 -32.42 9.52 27.88
C ASN A 89 -32.25 9.19 26.38
N ARG A 90 -32.84 8.08 25.92
CA ARG A 90 -32.83 7.70 24.51
C ARG A 90 -33.44 8.78 23.60
N LYS A 91 -34.65 9.25 23.94
CA LYS A 91 -35.34 10.33 23.21
C LYS A 91 -34.60 11.67 23.34
N LYS A 92 -33.95 11.92 24.49
CA LYS A 92 -33.09 13.10 24.65
C LYS A 92 -31.92 13.09 23.67
N MET A 93 -31.27 11.94 23.53
CA MET A 93 -30.13 11.81 22.64
C MET A 93 -30.55 11.87 21.18
N GLU A 94 -31.71 11.32 20.84
CA GLU A 94 -32.30 11.40 19.50
C GLU A 94 -32.56 12.86 19.10
N GLU A 95 -33.24 13.63 19.95
CA GLU A 95 -33.48 15.06 19.72
C GLU A 95 -32.17 15.86 19.67
N LEU A 96 -31.21 15.54 20.55
CA LEU A 96 -29.90 16.20 20.55
C LEU A 96 -29.15 15.95 19.24
N CYS A 97 -29.14 14.73 18.74
CA CYS A 97 -28.52 14.42 17.44
C CYS A 97 -29.19 15.16 16.30
N ASP A 98 -30.52 15.26 16.30
CA ASP A 98 -31.26 16.04 15.30
C ASP A 98 -30.85 17.51 15.32
N VAL A 99 -30.79 18.13 16.51
CA VAL A 99 -30.32 19.51 16.67
C VAL A 99 -28.87 19.68 16.19
N ILE A 100 -27.96 18.76 16.55
CA ILE A 100 -26.54 18.83 16.16
C ILE A 100 -26.35 18.65 14.65
N SER A 101 -27.20 17.86 13.98
CA SER A 101 -27.06 17.62 12.53
C SER A 101 -27.15 18.90 11.70
N HIS A 102 -27.86 19.91 12.22
CA HIS A 102 -28.03 21.24 11.63
C HIS A 102 -26.96 22.25 12.05
N TRP A 103 -26.00 21.88 12.91
CA TRP A 103 -24.94 22.78 13.34
C TRP A 103 -23.85 22.94 12.27
N GLU A 104 -23.22 24.11 12.27
CA GLU A 104 -21.98 24.33 11.53
C GLU A 104 -20.84 23.44 12.07
N ASP A 105 -19.82 23.23 11.25
CA ASP A 105 -18.70 22.34 11.55
C ASP A 105 -18.04 22.61 12.90
N ALA A 106 -17.83 23.89 13.22
CA ALA A 106 -17.25 24.29 14.51
C ALA A 106 -18.13 23.89 15.70
N GLY A 107 -19.45 23.90 15.53
CA GLY A 107 -20.43 23.43 16.50
C GLY A 107 -20.37 21.91 16.65
N LYS A 108 -20.46 21.17 15.53
CA LYS A 108 -20.39 19.70 15.52
C LYS A 108 -19.11 19.19 16.17
N TYR A 109 -17.97 19.80 15.87
CA TYR A 109 -16.68 19.44 16.48
C TYR A 109 -16.69 19.63 18.00
N LYS A 110 -17.18 20.77 18.52
CA LYS A 110 -17.28 20.98 19.97
C LYS A 110 -18.28 20.01 20.62
N ALA A 111 -19.36 19.67 19.91
CA ALA A 111 -20.31 18.65 20.35
C ALA A 111 -19.62 17.29 20.53
N TYR A 112 -18.85 16.88 19.53
CA TYR A 112 -18.05 15.66 19.57
C TYR A 112 -17.05 15.65 20.73
N ILE A 113 -16.28 16.74 20.93
CA ILE A 113 -15.34 16.84 22.06
C ILE A 113 -16.06 16.69 23.41
N THR A 114 -17.23 17.31 23.54
CA THR A 114 -18.05 17.22 24.75
C THR A 114 -18.59 15.80 24.96
N LEU A 115 -19.09 15.15 23.91
CA LEU A 115 -19.52 13.76 23.95
C LEU A 115 -18.37 12.83 24.38
N ARG A 116 -17.18 13.02 23.79
CA ARG A 116 -15.95 12.27 24.08
C ARG A 116 -15.48 12.45 25.51
N LYS A 117 -15.56 13.67 26.06
CA LYS A 117 -15.20 13.98 27.45
C LYS A 117 -15.98 13.12 28.46
N TYR A 118 -17.27 12.88 28.23
CA TYR A 118 -18.12 12.14 29.17
C TYR A 118 -18.30 10.65 28.83
N ASN A 119 -17.95 10.24 27.60
CA ASN A 119 -18.16 8.88 27.10
C ASN A 119 -16.90 8.34 26.42
N GLN A 120 -15.73 8.72 26.93
CA GLN A 120 -14.43 8.49 26.28
C GLN A 120 -14.23 7.05 25.86
N LYS A 121 -14.52 6.09 26.75
CA LYS A 121 -14.31 4.66 26.47
C LYS A 121 -15.11 4.19 25.25
N ILE A 122 -16.41 4.45 25.24
CA ILE A 122 -17.32 3.99 24.17
C ILE A 122 -16.99 4.69 22.85
N ILE A 123 -16.75 5.99 22.88
CA ILE A 123 -16.41 6.76 21.68
C ILE A 123 -15.04 6.34 21.13
N THR A 124 -14.09 6.01 22.01
CA THR A 124 -12.78 5.46 21.59
C THR A 124 -12.95 4.09 20.94
N ASP A 125 -13.83 3.23 21.48
CA ASP A 125 -14.11 1.91 20.89
C ASP A 125 -14.74 2.06 19.48
N TRP A 126 -15.66 3.01 19.28
CA TRP A 126 -16.25 3.29 17.96
C TRP A 126 -15.26 3.94 16.99
N GLU A 127 -14.45 4.90 17.46
CA GLU A 127 -13.34 5.45 16.68
C GLU A 127 -12.39 4.34 16.24
N MET A 128 -12.12 3.35 17.10
CA MET A 128 -11.32 2.17 16.76
C MET A 128 -12.00 1.32 15.70
N GLU A 129 -13.31 1.06 15.80
CA GLU A 129 -14.06 0.26 14.81
C GLU A 129 -14.14 0.97 13.44
N ASP A 130 -14.39 2.28 13.41
CA ASP A 130 -14.39 3.08 12.19
C ASP A 130 -13.01 3.13 11.54
N THR A 131 -11.97 3.35 12.36
CA THR A 131 -10.59 3.43 11.86
C THR A 131 -10.08 2.05 11.42
N VAL A 132 -10.58 0.96 11.97
CA VAL A 132 -10.35 -0.40 11.44
C VAL A 132 -11.03 -0.54 10.07
N TYR A 133 -12.28 -0.10 9.94
CA TYR A 133 -13.06 -0.27 8.71
C TYR A 133 -12.58 0.64 7.57
N ARG A 134 -12.43 1.94 7.78
CA ARG A 134 -12.01 2.89 6.72
C ARG A 134 -10.57 2.73 6.30
N ASN A 135 -9.69 2.38 7.23
CA ASN A 135 -8.28 2.27 6.87
C ASN A 135 -7.93 0.94 6.21
N SER A 136 -8.88 -0.02 6.18
CA SER A 136 -8.81 -1.13 5.21
C SER A 136 -8.90 -0.64 3.76
N GLN A 137 -9.40 0.59 3.51
CA GLN A 137 -9.50 1.22 2.20
C GLN A 137 -8.43 2.28 1.91
N SER A 138 -7.88 2.98 2.92
CA SER A 138 -6.98 4.13 2.69
C SER A 138 -5.46 3.81 2.69
N GLY A 139 -5.04 2.62 3.08
CA GLY A 139 -3.64 2.15 2.89
C GLY A 139 -2.53 2.95 3.61
N CYS A 140 -2.82 4.02 4.35
CA CYS A 140 -1.80 4.94 4.87
C CYS A 140 -1.60 4.91 6.39
N PHE A 141 -2.59 4.50 7.20
CA PHE A 141 -2.43 4.47 8.68
C PHE A 141 -2.13 3.08 9.28
N TRP A 142 -2.51 2.01 8.57
CA TRP A 142 -2.34 0.61 8.99
C TRP A 142 -1.21 -0.13 8.28
N ASP A 143 -0.63 0.46 7.24
CA ASP A 143 0.47 -0.16 6.47
C ASP A 143 1.82 -0.02 7.18
N HIS A 144 1.91 0.78 8.26
CA HIS A 144 3.15 0.83 9.01
C HIS A 144 3.52 -0.57 9.50
N PHE A 145 4.72 -1.02 9.13
CA PHE A 145 5.22 -2.39 9.33
C PHE A 145 4.90 -2.93 10.74
N VAL A 146 5.13 -2.11 11.77
CA VAL A 146 4.93 -2.49 13.17
C VAL A 146 3.46 -2.80 13.49
N ASN A 147 2.50 -2.07 12.90
CA ASN A 147 1.08 -2.33 13.10
C ASN A 147 0.64 -3.59 12.35
N ARG A 148 1.09 -3.76 11.10
CA ARG A 148 0.81 -4.95 10.27
C ARG A 148 1.26 -6.24 10.95
N HIS A 149 2.45 -6.23 11.55
CA HIS A 149 3.04 -7.42 12.18
C HIS A 149 2.84 -7.50 13.68
N ARG A 150 1.90 -6.72 14.24
CA ARG A 150 1.67 -6.61 15.69
C ARG A 150 1.60 -7.94 16.41
N SER A 151 0.76 -8.87 15.95
CA SER A 151 0.57 -10.18 16.59
C SER A 151 1.86 -10.99 16.59
N HIS A 152 2.61 -10.95 15.49
CA HIS A 152 3.88 -11.67 15.39
C HIS A 152 4.95 -11.05 16.29
N LEU A 153 5.00 -9.71 16.36
CA LEU A 153 5.92 -9.00 17.24
C LEU A 153 5.61 -9.26 18.72
N ILE A 154 4.34 -9.26 19.13
CA ILE A 154 3.94 -9.58 20.51
C ILE A 154 4.39 -10.99 20.91
N ASN A 155 4.20 -11.97 20.02
CA ASN A 155 4.43 -13.37 20.35
C ASN A 155 5.91 -13.79 20.28
N ASN A 156 6.74 -13.07 19.50
CA ASN A 156 8.11 -13.51 19.22
C ASN A 156 9.19 -12.64 19.88
N ILE A 157 8.86 -11.45 20.38
CA ILE A 157 9.84 -10.58 21.03
C ILE A 157 9.89 -10.88 22.52
N LYS A 158 11.01 -11.47 22.96
CA LYS A 158 11.26 -11.77 24.37
C LYS A 158 11.94 -10.63 25.11
N GLU A 159 12.77 -9.85 24.42
CA GLU A 159 13.58 -8.78 24.99
C GLU A 159 12.98 -7.41 24.68
N VAL A 160 11.99 -7.03 25.48
CA VAL A 160 11.23 -5.78 25.30
C VAL A 160 11.88 -4.60 26.05
N ASN A 161 12.57 -4.88 27.16
CA ASN A 161 13.14 -3.82 28.00
C ASN A 161 14.16 -2.92 27.26
N PRO A 162 15.12 -3.46 26.47
CA PRO A 162 16.06 -2.61 25.73
C PRO A 162 15.35 -1.65 24.75
N VAL A 163 14.26 -2.11 24.12
CA VAL A 163 13.42 -1.29 23.25
C VAL A 163 12.74 -0.18 24.07
N VAL A 164 12.15 -0.51 25.22
CA VAL A 164 11.50 0.48 26.11
C VAL A 164 12.50 1.54 26.60
N ASP A 165 13.71 1.13 26.96
CA ASP A 165 14.76 2.03 27.44
C ASP A 165 15.29 2.95 26.32
N ASP A 166 15.45 2.45 25.09
CA ASP A 166 15.83 3.26 23.92
C ASP A 166 14.73 4.28 23.58
N LEU A 167 13.47 3.87 23.60
CA LEU A 167 12.34 4.78 23.38
C LEU A 167 12.22 5.86 24.46
N ARG A 168 12.59 5.54 25.71
CA ARG A 168 12.65 6.51 26.79
C ARG A 168 13.81 7.49 26.61
N THR A 169 14.97 6.98 26.26
CA THR A 169 16.20 7.76 26.01
C THR A 169 15.99 8.76 24.89
N ASN A 170 15.29 8.36 23.82
CA ASN A 170 14.97 9.23 22.68
C ASN A 170 13.68 10.06 22.88
N HIS A 171 13.16 10.15 24.11
CA HIS A 171 11.98 10.96 24.48
C HIS A 171 10.66 10.60 23.77
N PHE A 172 10.52 9.39 23.20
CA PHE A 172 9.25 8.91 22.63
C PHE A 172 8.27 8.40 23.69
N LEU A 173 8.79 8.05 24.88
CA LEU A 173 8.01 7.71 26.06
C LEU A 173 8.16 8.79 27.13
N ASN A 174 7.04 9.29 27.64
CA ASN A 174 7.05 10.13 28.83
C ASN A 174 7.26 9.28 30.10
N GLU A 175 7.59 9.94 31.23
CA GLU A 175 7.89 9.25 32.49
C GLU A 175 6.75 8.37 32.99
N LYS A 176 5.49 8.79 32.79
CA LYS A 176 4.31 8.04 33.20
C LYS A 176 4.12 6.79 32.34
N GLU A 177 4.27 6.90 31.03
CA GLU A 177 4.21 5.79 30.08
C GLU A 177 5.33 4.78 30.37
N TYR A 178 6.55 5.26 30.59
CA TYR A 178 7.70 4.41 30.92
C TYR A 178 7.50 3.63 32.23
N ARG A 179 7.07 4.30 33.31
CA ARG A 179 6.73 3.62 34.57
C ARG A 179 5.59 2.62 34.40
N GLY A 180 4.59 2.97 33.60
CA GLY A 180 3.49 2.07 33.25
C GLY A 180 3.97 0.80 32.55
N LEU A 181 4.97 0.90 31.68
CA LEU A 181 5.59 -0.25 31.02
C LEU A 181 6.48 -1.07 31.95
N GLN A 182 7.25 -0.42 32.83
CA GLN A 182 8.10 -1.12 33.81
C GLN A 182 7.29 -1.90 34.85
N ALA A 183 6.06 -1.47 35.16
CA ALA A 183 5.16 -2.17 36.07
C ALA A 183 4.57 -3.46 35.49
N VAL A 184 4.55 -3.62 34.16
CA VAL A 184 4.08 -4.86 33.51
C VAL A 184 5.18 -5.91 33.64
N THR A 185 4.84 -7.16 33.94
CA THR A 185 5.83 -8.21 34.22
C THR A 185 6.17 -9.06 32.99
N THR A 186 5.19 -9.37 32.15
CA THR A 186 5.39 -10.26 31.00
C THR A 186 5.85 -9.47 29.77
N PRO A 187 6.77 -10.02 28.95
CA PRO A 187 7.15 -9.40 27.68
C PRO A 187 5.96 -9.18 26.74
N GLU A 188 5.05 -10.16 26.66
CA GLU A 188 3.85 -10.06 25.82
C GLU A 188 2.95 -8.90 26.23
N ASP A 189 2.67 -8.73 27.52
CA ASP A 189 1.81 -7.63 27.97
C ASP A 189 2.53 -6.29 27.89
N LYS A 190 3.87 -6.26 28.07
CA LYS A 190 4.68 -5.07 27.79
C LYS A 190 4.57 -4.67 26.32
N MET A 191 4.67 -5.63 25.41
CA MET A 191 4.49 -5.39 23.97
C MET A 191 3.08 -4.87 23.66
N LYS A 192 2.03 -5.51 24.21
CA LYS A 192 0.64 -5.04 24.04
C LYS A 192 0.48 -3.59 24.52
N HIS A 193 1.07 -3.25 25.65
CA HIS A 193 1.01 -1.90 26.22
C HIS A 193 1.82 -0.90 25.38
N LEU A 194 3.02 -1.26 24.91
CA LEU A 194 3.80 -0.46 23.96
C LEU A 194 2.99 -0.17 22.70
N PHE A 195 2.37 -1.19 22.10
CA PHE A 195 1.51 -1.01 20.94
C PHE A 195 0.34 -0.08 21.21
N TYR A 196 -0.28 -0.16 22.40
CA TYR A 196 -1.34 0.75 22.79
C TYR A 196 -0.85 2.21 22.87
N ILE A 197 0.35 2.45 23.41
CA ILE A 197 0.95 3.79 23.49
C ILE A 197 1.27 4.35 22.10
N PHE A 198 1.83 3.53 21.22
CA PHE A 198 2.28 3.94 19.88
C PHE A 198 1.16 3.93 18.82
N TRP A 199 0.02 3.33 19.13
CA TRP A 199 -1.12 3.21 18.22
C TRP A 199 -1.56 4.53 17.63
N HIS A 200 -1.67 5.55 18.48
CA HIS A 200 -2.18 6.87 18.11
C HIS A 200 -1.07 7.87 17.73
N LYS A 201 0.20 7.44 17.70
CA LYS A 201 1.33 8.30 17.34
C LYS A 201 1.43 8.41 15.81
N CYS A 202 2.08 9.47 15.31
CA CYS A 202 2.34 9.63 13.88
C CYS A 202 3.38 8.64 13.39
N ASP A 203 3.46 8.45 12.07
CA ASP A 203 4.33 7.42 11.49
C ASP A 203 5.81 7.68 11.76
N THR A 204 6.26 8.94 11.84
CA THR A 204 7.64 9.26 12.25
C THR A 204 8.00 8.71 13.63
N VAL A 205 7.04 8.67 14.56
CA VAL A 205 7.25 8.07 15.90
C VAL A 205 7.20 6.55 15.83
N LYS A 206 6.38 5.99 14.93
CA LYS A 206 6.34 4.54 14.67
C LYS A 206 7.60 4.05 13.93
N ASP A 207 8.22 4.86 13.08
CA ASP A 207 9.49 4.57 12.42
C ASP A 207 10.59 4.44 13.48
N GLN A 208 10.59 5.32 14.48
CA GLN A 208 11.53 5.26 15.59
C GLN A 208 11.28 4.03 16.47
N PHE A 209 10.00 3.66 16.63
CA PHE A 209 9.63 2.40 17.26
C PHE A 209 10.15 1.18 16.49
N TYR A 210 10.00 1.18 15.17
CA TYR A 210 10.55 0.18 14.28
C TYR A 210 12.09 0.12 14.36
N ILE A 211 12.79 1.25 14.29
CA ILE A 211 14.26 1.33 14.40
C ILE A 211 14.72 0.75 15.73
N SER A 212 14.03 1.09 16.83
CA SER A 212 14.33 0.54 18.16
C SER A 212 14.16 -0.98 18.16
N PHE A 213 13.09 -1.52 17.57
CA PHE A 213 12.93 -2.96 17.43
C PHE A 213 14.00 -3.60 16.56
N TRP A 214 14.35 -2.97 15.44
CA TRP A 214 15.36 -3.49 14.54
C TRP A 214 16.70 -3.62 15.25
N ARG A 215 17.11 -2.63 16.06
CA ARG A 215 18.37 -2.69 16.82
C ARG A 215 18.47 -3.87 17.78
N TYR A 216 17.40 -4.15 18.53
CA TYR A 216 17.43 -5.16 19.60
C TYR A 216 16.84 -6.51 19.22
N ASN A 217 16.03 -6.57 18.16
CA ASN A 217 15.26 -7.75 17.75
C ASN A 217 15.34 -7.98 16.23
N TYR A 218 16.47 -7.64 15.60
CA TYR A 218 16.64 -7.67 14.13
C TYR A 218 16.25 -9.00 13.49
N THR A 219 16.51 -10.14 14.14
CA THR A 219 16.24 -11.48 13.58
C THR A 219 14.74 -11.74 13.35
N VAL A 220 13.89 -11.21 14.22
CA VAL A 220 12.42 -11.30 14.07
C VAL A 220 11.97 -10.36 12.95
N ILE A 221 12.53 -9.15 12.91
CA ILE A 221 12.18 -8.12 11.93
C ILE A 221 12.60 -8.55 10.51
N ASP A 222 13.83 -9.02 10.31
CA ASP A 222 14.36 -9.50 9.03
C ASP A 222 13.52 -10.66 8.46
N ARG A 223 13.09 -11.60 9.31
CA ARG A 223 12.21 -12.69 8.90
C ARG A 223 10.85 -12.18 8.42
N LEU A 224 10.26 -11.23 9.14
CA LEU A 224 8.99 -10.63 8.80
C LEU A 224 9.07 -9.86 7.48
N GLU A 225 10.12 -9.07 7.28
CA GLU A 225 10.36 -8.34 6.03
C GLU A 225 10.53 -9.28 4.83
N LYS A 226 11.31 -10.35 4.99
CA LYS A 226 11.46 -11.38 3.95
C LYS A 226 10.12 -12.03 3.62
N SER A 227 9.33 -12.40 4.63
CA SER A 227 8.00 -12.98 4.42
C SER A 227 7.05 -12.03 3.68
N GLU A 228 7.16 -10.73 3.94
CA GLU A 228 6.34 -9.72 3.29
C GLU A 228 6.76 -9.48 1.83
N LYS A 229 8.07 -9.47 1.55
CA LYS A 229 8.59 -9.43 0.17
C LYS A 229 8.09 -10.62 -0.64
N LEU A 230 8.16 -11.84 -0.08
CA LEU A 230 7.65 -13.05 -0.74
C LEU A 230 6.14 -13.00 -0.97
N ARG A 231 5.37 -12.50 0.00
CA ARG A 231 3.92 -12.32 -0.15
C ARG A 231 3.60 -11.31 -1.27
N LYS A 232 4.35 -10.21 -1.38
CA LYS A 232 4.17 -9.22 -2.46
C LYS A 232 4.48 -9.81 -3.82
N ILE A 233 5.51 -10.65 -3.93
CA ILE A 233 5.84 -11.38 -5.17
C ILE A 233 4.69 -12.34 -5.54
N SER A 234 4.21 -13.16 -4.60
CA SER A 234 3.10 -14.08 -4.85
C SER A 234 1.81 -13.36 -5.27
N ILE A 235 1.46 -12.23 -4.64
CA ILE A 235 0.30 -11.43 -5.06
C ILE A 235 0.50 -10.85 -6.47
N ALA A 236 1.71 -10.43 -6.81
CA ALA A 236 2.02 -9.94 -8.15
C ALA A 236 1.93 -11.06 -9.20
N GLU A 237 2.43 -12.26 -8.88
CA GLU A 237 2.31 -13.45 -9.73
C GLU A 237 0.85 -13.83 -9.97
N ASP A 238 0.02 -13.85 -8.93
CA ASP A 238 -1.41 -14.13 -9.04
C ASP A 238 -2.15 -13.08 -9.87
N ARG A 239 -1.75 -11.80 -9.75
CA ARG A 239 -2.31 -10.72 -10.56
C ARG A 239 -1.93 -10.87 -12.02
N VAL A 240 -0.66 -11.15 -12.32
CA VAL A 240 -0.19 -11.39 -13.70
C VAL A 240 -0.89 -12.61 -14.29
N LEU A 241 -1.06 -13.69 -13.51
CA LEU A 241 -1.80 -14.87 -13.93
C LEU A 241 -3.27 -14.53 -14.22
N GLY A 242 -3.92 -13.77 -13.34
CA GLY A 242 -5.31 -13.32 -13.54
C GLY A 242 -5.48 -12.44 -14.79
N GLU A 243 -4.54 -11.52 -15.04
CA GLU A 243 -4.52 -10.69 -16.23
C GLU A 243 -4.29 -11.52 -17.50
N ASN A 244 -3.39 -12.51 -17.46
CA ASN A 244 -3.15 -13.44 -18.56
C ASN A 244 -4.37 -14.33 -18.86
N ILE A 245 -5.02 -14.88 -17.84
CA ILE A 245 -6.27 -15.64 -17.98
C ILE A 245 -7.36 -14.75 -18.61
N HIS A 246 -7.47 -13.49 -18.18
CA HIS A 246 -8.42 -12.55 -18.76
C HIS A 246 -8.13 -12.26 -20.24
N ARG A 247 -6.85 -12.09 -20.61
CA ARG A 247 -6.42 -11.93 -22.01
C ARG A 247 -6.74 -13.17 -22.84
N LEU A 248 -6.47 -14.37 -22.33
CA LEU A 248 -6.81 -15.63 -23.00
C LEU A 248 -8.32 -15.80 -23.20
N LYS A 249 -9.14 -15.43 -22.22
CA LYS A 249 -10.61 -15.41 -22.38
C LYS A 249 -11.07 -14.44 -23.46
N LYS A 250 -10.41 -13.28 -23.59
CA LYS A 250 -10.70 -12.31 -24.66
C LYS A 250 -10.29 -12.84 -26.03
N ILE A 251 -9.14 -13.50 -26.12
CA ILE A 251 -8.71 -14.20 -27.35
C ILE A 251 -9.71 -15.32 -27.69
N LYS A 252 -10.15 -16.12 -26.71
CA LYS A 252 -11.21 -17.12 -26.87
C LYS A 252 -12.46 -16.49 -27.47
N GLN A 253 -12.94 -15.36 -26.96
CA GLN A 253 -14.13 -14.67 -27.50
C GLN A 253 -13.97 -14.23 -28.98
N VAL A 254 -12.77 -13.83 -29.39
CA VAL A 254 -12.49 -13.46 -30.79
C VAL A 254 -12.40 -14.70 -31.68
N LEU A 255 -11.86 -15.80 -31.15
CA LEU A 255 -11.67 -17.06 -31.87
C LEU A 255 -12.89 -18.01 -31.79
N HIS A 256 -13.86 -17.74 -30.92
CA HIS A 256 -15.08 -18.54 -30.69
C HIS A 256 -15.90 -18.80 -31.96
N PRO A 257 -15.97 -17.91 -32.96
CA PRO A 257 -16.66 -18.23 -34.22
C PRO A 257 -15.88 -19.23 -35.10
N VAL A 258 -14.60 -19.46 -34.80
CA VAL A 258 -13.64 -20.21 -35.63
C VAL A 258 -13.24 -21.54 -35.00
N ILE A 259 -13.35 -21.68 -33.68
CA ILE A 259 -12.89 -22.86 -32.92
C ILE A 259 -14.03 -23.37 -32.03
N ASP A 260 -14.39 -24.65 -32.18
CA ASP A 260 -15.45 -25.32 -31.40
C ASP A 260 -15.24 -25.21 -29.88
N ASP A 261 -16.34 -25.00 -29.14
CA ASP A 261 -16.38 -24.68 -27.71
C ASP A 261 -15.76 -25.74 -26.78
N LEU A 262 -15.69 -26.99 -27.22
CA LEU A 262 -15.25 -28.13 -26.42
C LEU A 262 -13.74 -28.16 -26.16
N PHE A 263 -12.92 -27.50 -27.00
CA PHE A 263 -11.46 -27.61 -26.92
C PHE A 263 -10.82 -26.57 -25.99
N PHE A 264 -11.40 -25.37 -25.89
CA PHE A 264 -10.83 -24.27 -25.11
C PHE A 264 -11.00 -24.42 -23.60
N GLU A 265 -12.06 -25.11 -23.14
CA GLU A 265 -12.27 -25.37 -21.71
C GLU A 265 -11.19 -26.31 -21.15
N SER A 266 -10.86 -27.41 -21.84
CA SER A 266 -9.80 -28.33 -21.40
C SER A 266 -8.40 -27.70 -21.38
N LEU A 267 -8.12 -26.75 -22.29
CA LEU A 267 -6.83 -26.03 -22.30
C LEU A 267 -6.70 -25.03 -21.13
N LEU A 268 -7.82 -24.49 -20.65
CA LEU A 268 -7.87 -23.50 -19.56
C LEU A 268 -7.95 -24.15 -18.17
N THR A 269 -8.56 -25.32 -18.04
CA THR A 269 -8.70 -26.03 -16.75
C THR A 269 -7.50 -26.91 -16.41
N GLY A 270 -6.69 -27.28 -17.40
CA GLY A 270 -5.54 -28.16 -17.20
C GLY A 270 -5.93 -29.59 -16.83
N GLU A 271 -7.20 -29.97 -16.97
CA GLU A 271 -7.65 -31.35 -16.78
C GLU A 271 -7.14 -32.22 -17.94
N GLU A 272 -6.46 -33.31 -17.61
CA GLU A 272 -5.96 -34.28 -18.57
C GLU A 272 -7.12 -34.88 -19.37
N CYS A 273 -7.22 -34.52 -20.66
CA CYS A 273 -8.03 -35.26 -21.59
C CYS A 273 -7.37 -36.61 -21.88
N ASP A 274 -7.66 -37.61 -21.06
CA ASP A 274 -7.24 -39.01 -21.23
C ASP A 274 -7.84 -39.68 -22.48
N TYR A 275 -8.70 -38.99 -23.24
CA TYR A 275 -9.21 -39.49 -24.51
C TYR A 275 -8.30 -39.05 -25.68
N MET A 276 -7.36 -39.95 -25.98
CA MET A 276 -6.66 -40.15 -27.26
C MET A 276 -6.32 -38.90 -28.08
N MET A 277 -5.07 -38.44 -27.97
CA MET A 277 -4.38 -37.76 -29.08
C MET A 277 -3.15 -38.58 -29.45
N GLU A 278 -3.28 -39.40 -30.49
CA GLU A 278 -2.11 -39.98 -31.17
C GLU A 278 -1.32 -38.83 -31.83
N MET A 279 0.02 -38.92 -31.86
CA MET A 279 0.88 -37.84 -32.35
C MET A 279 0.57 -37.36 -33.78
N SER A 280 -0.15 -38.16 -34.58
CA SER A 280 -0.62 -37.78 -35.92
C SER A 280 -1.64 -36.64 -35.92
N ASP A 281 -2.39 -36.44 -34.84
CA ASP A 281 -3.41 -35.41 -34.75
C ASP A 281 -2.81 -34.04 -34.38
N MET A 282 -1.64 -34.02 -33.72
CA MET A 282 -0.93 -32.78 -33.41
C MET A 282 -0.38 -32.13 -34.69
N GLU A 283 0.21 -32.88 -35.61
CA GLU A 283 0.63 -32.35 -36.93
C GLU A 283 -0.57 -31.89 -37.78
N TYR A 284 -1.71 -32.57 -37.68
CA TYR A 284 -2.93 -32.17 -38.38
C TYR A 284 -3.50 -30.86 -37.82
N TRP A 285 -3.42 -30.67 -36.50
CA TRP A 285 -3.78 -29.44 -35.80
C TRP A 285 -2.82 -28.29 -36.07
N GLU A 286 -1.50 -28.54 -36.06
CA GLU A 286 -0.49 -27.54 -36.42
C GLU A 286 -0.71 -27.07 -37.86
N ARG A 287 -1.03 -27.98 -38.79
CA ARG A 287 -1.44 -27.62 -40.15
C ARG A 287 -2.76 -26.84 -40.17
N GLY A 288 -3.76 -27.24 -39.39
CA GLY A 288 -5.05 -26.54 -39.31
C GLY A 288 -4.91 -25.09 -38.81
N LEU A 289 -4.22 -24.89 -37.68
CA LEU A 289 -3.90 -23.58 -37.12
C LEU A 289 -3.04 -22.75 -38.08
N TYR A 290 -2.04 -23.36 -38.71
CA TYR A 290 -1.23 -22.68 -39.72
C TYR A 290 -2.06 -22.25 -40.92
N THR A 291 -3.03 -23.06 -41.36
CA THR A 291 -3.92 -22.72 -42.48
C THR A 291 -4.86 -21.56 -42.12
N ILE A 292 -5.45 -21.59 -40.92
CA ILE A 292 -6.33 -20.52 -40.42
C ILE A 292 -5.56 -19.21 -40.25
N ILE A 293 -4.36 -19.26 -39.66
CA ILE A 293 -3.53 -18.09 -39.41
C ILE A 293 -2.92 -17.55 -40.71
N ARG A 294 -2.57 -18.41 -41.67
CA ARG A 294 -2.07 -17.99 -42.99
C ARG A 294 -3.05 -17.07 -43.70
N ASP A 295 -4.34 -17.37 -43.57
CA ASP A 295 -5.42 -16.66 -44.28
C ASP A 295 -5.87 -15.38 -43.53
N TRP A 296 -5.31 -15.08 -42.35
CA TRP A 296 -5.50 -13.79 -41.70
C TRP A 296 -4.78 -12.67 -42.44
N ASP A 297 -5.34 -11.45 -42.35
CA ASP A 297 -4.62 -10.27 -42.80
C ASP A 297 -3.39 -10.00 -41.91
N GLU A 298 -2.43 -9.26 -42.47
CA GLU A 298 -1.17 -8.99 -41.77
C GLU A 298 -1.36 -8.13 -40.51
N ASP A 299 -2.42 -7.32 -40.43
CA ASP A 299 -2.67 -6.50 -39.25
C ASP A 299 -3.13 -7.36 -38.07
N ASP A 300 -3.97 -8.37 -38.30
CA ASP A 300 -4.43 -9.30 -37.28
C ASP A 300 -3.33 -10.28 -36.83
N LYS A 301 -2.49 -10.75 -37.77
CA LYS A 301 -1.26 -11.48 -37.43
C LYS A 301 -0.35 -10.64 -36.53
N GLN A 302 -0.14 -9.37 -36.87
CA GLN A 302 0.70 -8.46 -36.09
C GLN A 302 0.13 -8.16 -34.70
N LYS A 303 -1.19 -8.09 -34.53
CA LYS A 303 -1.81 -7.95 -33.19
C LYS A 303 -1.54 -9.17 -32.31
N VAL A 304 -1.64 -10.38 -32.88
CA VAL A 304 -1.35 -11.62 -32.14
C VAL A 304 0.14 -11.75 -31.85
N TYR A 305 1.03 -11.43 -32.78
CA TYR A 305 2.47 -11.43 -32.54
C TYR A 305 2.89 -10.48 -31.42
N ARG A 306 2.37 -9.24 -31.41
CA ARG A 306 2.63 -8.27 -30.34
C ARG A 306 2.12 -8.77 -29.01
N SER A 307 0.89 -9.29 -28.97
CA SER A 307 0.32 -9.81 -27.72
C SER A 307 1.12 -10.99 -27.16
N ILE A 308 1.67 -11.87 -27.99
CA ILE A 308 2.49 -12.99 -27.51
C ILE A 308 3.90 -12.51 -27.10
N ALA A 309 4.51 -11.58 -27.86
CA ALA A 309 5.80 -10.99 -27.52
C ALA A 309 5.77 -10.25 -26.17
N ASP A 310 4.73 -9.45 -25.92
CA ASP A 310 4.53 -8.73 -24.65
C ASP A 310 4.39 -9.69 -23.46
N ASN A 311 3.69 -10.81 -23.67
CA ASN A 311 3.52 -11.84 -22.64
C ASN A 311 4.84 -12.57 -22.34
N LEU A 312 5.65 -12.88 -23.37
CA LEU A 312 6.96 -13.51 -23.19
C LEU A 312 7.96 -12.58 -22.50
N GLN A 313 7.96 -11.29 -22.84
CA GLN A 313 8.81 -10.30 -22.21
C GLN A 313 8.46 -10.08 -20.73
N THR A 314 7.17 -9.91 -20.41
CA THR A 314 6.69 -9.76 -19.03
C THR A 314 7.09 -10.96 -18.16
N TRP A 315 7.07 -12.15 -18.76
CA TRP A 315 7.44 -13.39 -18.10
C TRP A 315 8.96 -13.54 -17.90
N GLU A 316 9.77 -13.10 -18.85
CA GLU A 316 11.24 -13.07 -18.73
C GLU A 316 11.70 -12.04 -17.67
N GLU A 317 11.06 -10.87 -17.62
CA GLU A 317 11.32 -9.86 -16.59
C GLU A 317 10.99 -10.37 -15.19
N SER A 318 9.86 -11.08 -15.04
CA SER A 318 9.48 -11.74 -13.79
C SER A 318 10.49 -12.82 -13.38
N SER A 319 11.01 -13.59 -14.34
CA SER A 319 12.02 -14.63 -14.11
C SER A 319 13.41 -14.05 -13.78
N ARG A 320 13.77 -12.89 -14.33
CA ARG A 320 15.02 -12.18 -13.98
C ARG A 320 14.98 -11.61 -12.57
N LEU A 321 13.83 -11.12 -12.12
CA LEU A 321 13.64 -10.65 -10.74
C LEU A 321 13.76 -11.77 -9.70
N GLN A 322 13.42 -13.01 -10.06
CA GLN A 322 13.65 -14.19 -9.21
C GLN A 322 15.12 -14.62 -9.12
N ASN A 323 15.97 -14.22 -10.08
CA ASN A 323 17.35 -14.69 -10.21
C ASN A 323 18.42 -13.59 -9.98
N GLY A 324 18.04 -12.41 -9.49
CA GLY A 324 18.94 -11.28 -9.25
C GLY A 324 19.69 -11.33 -7.91
N ASP A 325 21.02 -11.30 -8.01
CA ASP A 325 22.04 -10.99 -6.98
C ASP A 325 22.49 -12.11 -6.02
N HIS A 326 23.20 -13.09 -6.58
CA HIS A 326 24.34 -13.71 -5.90
C HIS A 326 25.62 -13.55 -6.73
N LEU A 327 26.33 -12.44 -6.50
CA LEU A 327 27.78 -12.41 -6.64
C LEU A 327 28.37 -12.61 -5.23
N VAL A 328 29.00 -13.76 -5.01
CA VAL A 328 30.26 -14.00 -4.26
C VAL A 328 30.33 -15.43 -3.69
N SER A 329 31.48 -16.05 -3.98
CA SER A 329 32.18 -17.18 -3.36
C SER A 329 31.59 -18.60 -3.39
N ASP A 330 32.34 -19.43 -4.12
CA ASP A 330 32.61 -20.81 -3.79
C ASP A 330 32.95 -20.99 -2.29
N GLU A 331 32.20 -21.86 -1.61
CA GLU A 331 32.74 -23.03 -0.91
C GLU A 331 31.63 -23.91 -0.30
N CYS A 332 31.71 -25.20 -0.65
CA CYS A 332 31.40 -26.36 0.20
C CYS A 332 29.99 -26.52 0.81
N SER A 333 29.20 -27.48 0.30
CA SER A 333 29.05 -28.80 0.96
C SER A 333 27.91 -29.61 0.35
N LYS A 334 28.23 -30.89 0.09
CA LYS A 334 27.28 -31.94 -0.31
C LYS A 334 26.28 -32.21 0.81
N SER A 335 24.99 -32.24 0.49
CA SER A 335 24.05 -33.13 1.17
C SER A 335 22.94 -33.55 0.21
N GLU A 336 22.71 -34.86 0.15
CA GLU A 336 21.64 -35.49 -0.60
C GLU A 336 20.29 -35.13 0.03
N GLN A 337 19.39 -34.54 -0.75
CA GLN A 337 17.97 -34.52 -0.46
C GLN A 337 17.19 -34.99 -1.69
N THR A 338 16.46 -36.09 -1.47
CA THR A 338 15.52 -36.70 -2.41
C THR A 338 14.43 -35.71 -2.78
N ASN A 339 14.48 -35.22 -4.02
CA ASN A 339 13.56 -34.22 -4.55
C ASN A 339 12.37 -34.93 -5.22
N LYS A 340 11.22 -34.98 -4.55
CA LYS A 340 9.93 -35.10 -5.26
C LYS A 340 9.51 -33.68 -5.63
N GLN A 341 9.71 -33.32 -6.89
CA GLN A 341 9.14 -32.08 -7.42
C GLN A 341 7.61 -32.11 -7.27
N PRO A 342 6.96 -30.99 -6.92
CA PRO A 342 5.51 -30.91 -6.90
C PRO A 342 4.97 -31.07 -8.33
N ASP A 343 3.94 -31.88 -8.52
CA ASP A 343 3.28 -32.11 -9.82
C ASP A 343 2.87 -30.80 -10.53
N HIS A 344 2.66 -29.74 -9.74
CA HIS A 344 2.34 -28.39 -10.23
C HIS A 344 3.48 -27.68 -10.98
N VAL A 345 4.75 -28.01 -10.71
CA VAL A 345 5.93 -27.44 -11.40
C VAL A 345 6.13 -28.10 -12.77
N MET A 346 5.74 -29.37 -12.90
CA MET A 346 5.83 -30.13 -14.15
C MET A 346 4.83 -29.62 -15.19
N GLY A 347 3.61 -29.26 -14.77
CA GLY A 347 2.59 -28.66 -15.64
C GLY A 347 2.99 -27.31 -16.24
N MET A 348 3.67 -26.44 -15.47
CA MET A 348 4.14 -25.14 -15.97
C MET A 348 5.23 -25.27 -17.05
N SER A 349 6.13 -26.24 -16.90
CA SER A 349 7.19 -26.49 -17.90
C SER A 349 6.61 -27.00 -19.23
N GLN A 350 5.56 -27.81 -19.18
CA GLN A 350 4.88 -28.32 -20.37
C GLN A 350 4.03 -27.25 -21.06
N ALA A 351 3.31 -26.41 -20.30
CA ALA A 351 2.56 -25.28 -20.84
C ALA A 351 3.48 -24.27 -21.53
N LYS A 352 4.65 -24.00 -20.95
CA LYS A 352 5.70 -23.16 -21.54
C LYS A 352 6.20 -23.73 -22.88
N ASP A 353 6.47 -25.03 -22.95
CA ASP A 353 6.96 -25.65 -24.18
C ASP A 353 5.90 -25.64 -25.29
N LYS A 354 4.62 -25.89 -24.93
CA LYS A 354 3.48 -25.81 -25.85
C LYS A 354 3.26 -24.39 -26.39
N MET A 355 3.33 -23.36 -25.54
CA MET A 355 3.22 -21.96 -26.01
C MET A 355 4.38 -21.55 -26.91
N LEU A 356 5.61 -21.96 -26.60
CA LEU A 356 6.78 -21.66 -27.43
C LEU A 356 6.71 -22.34 -28.79
N ARG A 357 6.21 -23.57 -28.87
CA ARG A 357 5.96 -24.27 -30.14
C ARG A 357 4.90 -23.56 -30.97
N LEU A 358 3.78 -23.19 -30.37
CA LEU A 358 2.72 -22.41 -31.04
C LEU A 358 3.29 -21.10 -31.60
N TYR A 359 4.12 -20.39 -30.83
CA TYR A 359 4.73 -19.13 -31.28
C TYR A 359 5.73 -19.32 -32.42
N CYS A 360 6.53 -20.40 -32.41
CA CYS A 360 7.45 -20.73 -33.51
C CYS A 360 6.69 -21.01 -34.82
N ILE A 361 5.61 -21.79 -34.74
CA ILE A 361 4.75 -22.14 -35.87
C ILE A 361 4.09 -20.89 -36.47
N ILE A 362 3.53 -20.03 -35.62
CA ILE A 362 2.88 -18.80 -36.06
C ILE A 362 3.93 -17.90 -36.73
N SER A 363 5.10 -17.73 -36.11
CA SER A 363 6.17 -16.84 -36.61
C SER A 363 6.97 -17.40 -37.81
N GLY A 364 6.62 -18.59 -38.31
CA GLY A 364 7.27 -19.22 -39.46
C GLY A 364 8.69 -19.74 -39.21
N PHE A 365 9.09 -19.93 -37.95
CA PHE A 365 10.36 -20.56 -37.60
C PHE A 365 10.20 -22.08 -37.62
N ASN A 366 11.17 -22.79 -38.21
CA ASN A 366 11.08 -24.24 -38.37
C ASN A 366 11.29 -24.97 -37.04
N ASP A 367 12.02 -24.37 -36.10
CA ASP A 367 12.16 -24.87 -34.74
C ASP A 367 12.49 -23.77 -33.71
N LYS A 368 12.44 -24.18 -32.45
CA LYS A 368 12.71 -23.35 -31.27
C LYS A 368 14.14 -22.80 -31.24
N GLU A 369 15.11 -23.49 -31.82
CA GLU A 369 16.53 -23.11 -31.81
C GLU A 369 16.82 -22.01 -32.83
N GLU A 370 16.19 -22.06 -34.01
CA GLU A 370 16.21 -21.01 -35.03
C GLU A 370 15.64 -19.69 -34.50
N PHE A 371 14.55 -19.77 -33.73
CA PHE A 371 13.94 -18.65 -33.04
C PHE A 371 14.89 -18.01 -32.01
N PHE A 372 15.44 -18.79 -31.09
CA PHE A 372 16.36 -18.25 -30.07
C PHE A 372 17.65 -17.70 -30.67
N ARG A 373 18.18 -18.29 -31.75
CA ARG A 373 19.34 -17.73 -32.47
C ARG A 373 19.02 -16.37 -33.11
N THR A 374 17.82 -16.18 -33.61
CA THR A 374 17.37 -14.92 -34.24
C THR A 374 17.16 -13.83 -33.19
N LEU A 375 16.49 -14.15 -32.09
CA LEU A 375 16.34 -13.26 -30.93
C LEU A 375 17.69 -12.86 -30.32
N TYR A 376 18.62 -13.80 -30.19
CA TYR A 376 19.96 -13.54 -29.66
C TYR A 376 20.78 -12.61 -30.59
N LYS A 377 20.65 -12.76 -31.91
CA LYS A 377 21.28 -11.85 -32.90
C LYS A 377 20.68 -10.44 -32.82
N GLN A 378 19.36 -10.32 -32.70
CA GLN A 378 18.67 -9.02 -32.57
C GLN A 378 19.01 -8.33 -31.24
N SER A 379 19.01 -9.07 -30.13
CA SER A 379 19.42 -8.59 -28.81
C SER A 379 20.85 -8.04 -28.82
N ARG A 380 21.81 -8.77 -29.42
CA ARG A 380 23.21 -8.35 -29.52
C ARG A 380 23.39 -7.10 -30.38
N SER A 381 22.56 -6.91 -31.41
CA SER A 381 22.53 -5.68 -32.21
C SER A 381 22.10 -4.46 -31.38
N VAL A 382 21.11 -4.63 -30.50
CA VAL A 382 20.62 -3.58 -29.61
C VAL A 382 21.65 -3.24 -28.52
N THR A 383 22.32 -4.25 -27.95
CA THR A 383 23.38 -4.03 -26.94
C THR A 383 24.60 -3.31 -27.52
N ASN A 384 24.96 -3.58 -28.78
CA ASN A 384 26.05 -2.88 -29.46
C ASN A 384 25.71 -1.41 -29.75
N ASN A 385 24.44 -1.12 -30.11
CA ASN A 385 23.97 0.24 -30.32
C ASN A 385 23.91 1.04 -28.99
N LEU A 386 23.57 0.38 -27.89
CA LEU A 386 23.58 1.00 -26.55
C LEU A 386 25.01 1.29 -26.05
N LYS A 387 25.99 0.41 -26.34
CA LYS A 387 27.40 0.67 -26.04
C LYS A 387 27.98 1.87 -26.80
N MET A 388 27.57 2.07 -28.05
CA MET A 388 28.00 3.26 -28.81
C MET A 388 27.46 4.56 -28.21
N LEU A 389 26.24 4.54 -27.64
CA LEU A 389 25.64 5.70 -26.96
C LEU A 389 26.25 5.97 -25.57
N GLU A 390 26.74 4.93 -24.88
CA GLU A 390 27.49 5.07 -23.62
C GLU A 390 28.90 5.65 -23.82
N ASP A 391 29.57 5.32 -24.94
CA ASP A 391 30.90 5.87 -25.24
C ASP A 391 30.83 7.35 -25.73
N GLU A 392 29.69 7.79 -26.26
CA GLU A 392 29.45 9.20 -26.64
C GLU A 392 29.08 10.11 -25.44
N SER A 393 28.85 9.56 -24.25
CA SER A 393 28.34 10.31 -23.08
C SER A 393 29.34 10.50 -21.93
N LYS A 394 30.63 10.18 -22.12
CA LYS A 394 31.67 10.51 -21.13
C LYS A 394 32.24 11.92 -21.32
N PRO A 395 32.21 12.80 -20.30
CA PRO A 395 32.86 14.11 -20.37
C PRO A 395 34.38 13.96 -20.35
N GLN A 396 35.09 14.71 -21.21
CA GLN A 396 36.53 14.93 -21.09
C GLN A 396 36.80 15.71 -19.78
N GLU A 397 37.41 15.05 -18.79
CA GLU A 397 37.91 15.70 -17.58
C GLU A 397 39.28 16.34 -17.86
N ASP A 398 39.29 17.66 -18.05
CA ASP A 398 40.50 18.48 -18.00
C ASP A 398 40.90 18.74 -16.54
N ALA A 399 41.91 18.00 -16.08
CA ALA A 399 42.57 18.19 -14.79
C ALA A 399 43.53 19.39 -14.85
N SER A 400 43.10 20.62 -14.50
CA SER A 400 44.03 21.76 -14.36
C SER A 400 43.57 22.95 -13.48
N CYS A 401 42.72 22.80 -12.45
CA CYS A 401 42.33 24.00 -11.66
C CYS A 401 41.98 23.82 -10.17
N TRP A 402 42.63 22.90 -9.45
CA TRP A 402 42.40 22.74 -7.99
C TRP A 402 43.63 22.99 -7.10
N ASN A 403 44.50 23.95 -7.46
CA ASN A 403 45.51 24.48 -6.55
C ASN A 403 45.43 26.00 -6.48
N GLN A 404 44.58 26.52 -5.59
CA GLN A 404 44.74 27.82 -4.92
C GLN A 404 43.59 28.04 -3.91
N LEU A 405 43.80 27.60 -2.66
CA LEU A 405 43.32 28.21 -1.40
C LEU A 405 43.66 27.28 -0.21
N VAL A 406 44.97 27.13 0.03
CA VAL A 406 45.58 27.17 1.36
C VAL A 406 46.37 28.48 1.38
#